data_AF-A0A958MB87-F1
#
_entry.id   AF-A0A958MB87-F1
#
_cell.length_a   1.000
_cell.length_b   1.000
_cell.length_c   1.000
_cell.angle_alpha   90.00
_cell.angle_beta   90.00
_cell.angle_gamma   90.00
#
_symmetry.space_group_name_H-M   'P 1'
#
loop_
_entity.id
_entity.type
_entity.pdbx_description
1 polymer ?
#
loop_
_entity_poly.entity_id
_entity_poly.type
_entity_poly.pdbx_seq_one_letter_code
_entity_poly.pdbx_strand_id
1 'polypeptide(L)' 'MILRYKNTLLLLLVLLFAQWSYSQFTIPDKPKKQTSVYDYADLLNADDERKLEQKLINYADTTSTQIVIAIIET' A
#
# COMPACT_ATOMS: atom_id res chain seq x y z
N MET A 1 35.35 16.73 30.05
CA MET A 1 34.76 17.44 28.88
C MET A 1 34.57 16.51 27.67
N ILE A 2 35.62 15.82 27.22
CA ILE A 2 35.60 14.91 26.04
C ILE A 2 34.58 13.76 26.18
N LEU A 3 34.46 13.17 27.37
CA LEU A 3 33.54 12.05 27.63
C LEU A 3 32.06 12.44 27.47
N ARG A 4 31.71 13.71 27.76
CA ARG A 4 30.33 14.21 27.65
C ARG A 4 29.91 14.37 26.18
N TYR A 5 30.84 14.82 25.33
CA TYR A 5 30.60 14.99 23.90
C TYR A 5 30.42 13.65 23.16
N LYS A 6 31.16 12.61 23.59
CA LYS A 6 30.99 11.25 23.08
C LYS A 6 29.60 10.69 23.36
N ASN A 7 29.09 10.89 24.57
CA ASN A 7 27.76 10.40 24.95
C ASN A 7 26.65 11.16 24.20
N THR A 8 26.81 12.48 24.02
CA THR A 8 25.88 13.27 23.18
C THR A 8 25.89 12.80 21.73
N LEU A 9 27.06 12.53 21.15
CA LEU A 9 27.20 12.03 19.78
C LEU A 9 26.55 10.64 19.61
N LEU A 10 26.76 9.74 20.58
CA LEU A 10 26.15 8.41 20.60
C LEU A 10 24.62 8.50 20.64
N LEU A 11 24.07 9.38 21.49
CA LEU A 11 22.62 9.57 21.62
C LEU A 11 22.01 10.10 20.31
N LEU A 12 22.71 11.02 19.64
CA LEU A 12 22.29 11.58 18.36
C LEU A 12 22.30 10.52 17.24
N LEU A 13 23.29 9.63 17.27
CA LEU A 13 23.37 8.49 16.35
C LEU A 13 22.20 7.52 16.55
N VAL A 14 21.87 7.17 17.80
CA VAL A 14 20.74 6.29 18.13
C VAL A 14 19.40 6.89 17.68
N LEU A 15 19.21 8.20 17.88
CA LEU A 15 18.01 8.91 17.44
C LEU A 15 17.85 8.90 15.91
N LEU A 16 18.96 8.98 15.15
CA LEU A 16 18.94 8.90 13.68
C LEU A 16 18.56 7.49 13.19
N PHE A 17 19.07 6.44 13.83
CA PHE A 17 18.72 5.05 13.48
C PHE A 17 17.31 4.66 13.93
N ALA A 18 16.77 5.30 14.96
CA ALA A 18 15.40 5.07 15.42
C ALA A 18 14.32 5.58 14.44
N GLN A 19 14.70 6.34 13.41
CA GLN A 19 13.78 6.80 12.36
C GLN A 19 13.56 5.76 11.25
N TRP A 20 14.12 4.56 11.36
CA TRP A 20 13.90 3.51 10.37
C TRP A 20 12.51 2.91 10.54
N SER A 21 11.53 3.46 9.84
CA SER A 21 10.17 2.90 9.75
C SER A 21 10.07 1.92 8.59
N TYR A 22 9.30 0.84 8.79
CA TYR A 22 8.92 -0.09 7.73
C TYR A 22 7.60 0.37 7.11
N SER A 23 7.64 1.05 5.97
CA SER A 23 6.45 1.45 5.20
C SER A 23 6.24 0.58 3.96
N GLN A 24 6.69 -0.67 4.00
CA GLN A 24 6.55 -1.61 2.89
C GLN A 24 5.31 -2.47 3.07
N PHE A 25 4.34 -2.31 2.17
CA PHE A 25 3.20 -3.22 2.06
C PHE A 25 3.67 -4.52 1.41
N THR A 26 3.33 -5.66 2.00
CA THR A 26 3.61 -6.97 1.39
C THR A 26 2.59 -7.21 0.30
N ILE A 27 3.04 -7.21 -0.96
CA ILE A 27 2.17 -7.47 -2.11
C ILE A 27 1.69 -8.92 -2.04
N PRO A 28 0.37 -9.18 -2.03
CA PRO A 28 -0.16 -10.53 -1.99
C PRO A 28 0.12 -11.29 -3.30
N ASP A 29 0.05 -12.62 -3.22
CA ASP A 29 0.17 -13.47 -4.40
C ASP A 29 -0.93 -13.18 -5.43
N LYS A 30 -0.63 -13.50 -6.70
CA LYS A 30 -1.60 -13.36 -7.78
C LYS A 30 -2.86 -14.21 -7.48
N PRO A 31 -4.06 -13.61 -7.48
CA PRO A 31 -5.30 -14.32 -7.17
C PRO A 31 -5.67 -15.32 -8.28
N LYS A 32 -6.34 -16.42 -7.89
CA LYS A 32 -6.81 -17.46 -8.82
C LYS A 32 -7.93 -16.97 -9.75
N LYS A 33 -8.81 -16.11 -9.22
CA LYS A 33 -9.85 -15.43 -9.98
C LYS A 33 -9.39 -13.98 -10.15
N GLN A 34 -9.22 -13.55 -11.41
CA GLN A 34 -8.84 -12.18 -11.69
C GLN A 34 -10.09 -11.32 -11.81
N THR A 35 -10.26 -10.41 -10.85
CA THR A 35 -11.22 -9.30 -10.88
C THR A 35 -10.48 -7.99 -11.18
N SER A 36 -11.23 -6.93 -11.49
CA SER A 36 -10.67 -5.59 -11.73
C SER A 36 -10.57 -4.74 -10.46
N VAL A 37 -11.19 -5.19 -9.35
CA VAL A 37 -11.19 -4.52 -8.05
C VAL A 37 -10.80 -5.53 -6.96
N TYR A 38 -9.92 -5.12 -6.06
CA TYR A 38 -9.51 -5.86 -4.85
C TYR A 38 -9.53 -4.91 -3.66
N ASP A 39 -10.55 -5.01 -2.82
CA ASP A 39 -10.64 -4.20 -1.61
C ASP A 39 -10.19 -4.98 -0.37
N TYR A 40 -8.91 -4.82 0.00
CA TYR A 40 -8.34 -5.43 1.21
C TYR A 40 -8.60 -4.62 2.47
N ALA A 41 -9.17 -3.40 2.34
CA ALA A 41 -9.46 -2.50 3.44
C ALA A 41 -10.96 -2.47 3.82
N ASP A 42 -11.79 -3.24 3.11
CA ASP A 42 -13.25 -3.26 3.28
C ASP A 42 -13.86 -1.84 3.25
N LEU A 43 -13.30 -0.97 2.39
CA LEU A 43 -13.66 0.44 2.29
C LEU A 43 -14.96 0.64 1.50
N LEU A 44 -15.17 -0.18 0.48
CA LEU A 44 -16.32 -0.17 -0.41
C LEU A 44 -17.35 -1.20 0.05
N ASN A 45 -18.63 -0.82 0.01
CA ASN A 45 -19.68 -1.83 0.12
C ASN A 45 -19.80 -2.65 -1.17
N ALA A 46 -20.49 -3.79 -1.09
CA ALA A 46 -20.64 -4.73 -2.20
C ALA A 46 -21.34 -4.16 -3.45
N ASP A 47 -22.16 -3.11 -3.32
CA ASP A 47 -22.81 -2.48 -4.47
C ASP A 47 -21.85 -1.57 -5.21
N ASP A 48 -21.03 -0.82 -4.48
CA ASP A 48 -20.05 0.10 -5.04
C ASP A 48 -18.87 -0.65 -5.67
N GLU A 49 -18.41 -1.74 -5.05
CA GLU A 49 -17.39 -2.61 -5.63
C GLU A 49 -17.86 -3.19 -6.98
N ARG A 50 -19.09 -3.73 -7.04
CA ARG A 50 -19.67 -4.27 -8.28
C ARG A 50 -19.83 -3.22 -9.37
N LYS A 51 -20.28 -2.01 -9.02
CA LYS A 51 -20.41 -0.90 -9.97
C LYS A 51 -19.05 -0.48 -10.52
N LEU A 52 -18.03 -0.41 -9.65
CA LEU A 52 -16.67 -0.06 -10.03
C LEU A 52 -16.08 -1.13 -10.95
N GLU A 53 -16.21 -2.40 -10.59
CA GLU A 53 -15.74 -3.53 -11.42
C GLU A 53 -16.38 -3.50 -12.81
N GLN A 54 -17.71 -3.36 -12.90
CA GLN A 54 -18.42 -3.29 -14.18
C GLN A 54 -17.95 -2.10 -15.03
N LYS A 55 -17.70 -0.95 -14.40
CA LYS A 55 -17.17 0.22 -15.11
C LYS A 55 -15.79 -0.06 -15.70
N LEU A 56 -14.90 -0.72 -14.95
CA LEU A 56 -13.55 -1.07 -15.42
C LEU A 56 -13.59 -2.12 -16.54
N ILE A 57 -14.51 -3.09 -16.48
CA ILE A 57 -14.75 -4.06 -17.56
C ILE A 57 -15.16 -3.32 -18.85
N ASN A 58 -16.17 -2.45 -18.76
CA ASN A 58 -16.64 -1.70 -19.93
C ASN A 58 -15.55 -0.78 -20.52
N TYR A 59 -14.70 -0.20 -19.67
CA TYR A 59 -13.55 0.57 -20.13
C TYR A 59 -12.57 -0.32 -20.90
N ALA A 60 -12.21 -1.48 -20.33
CA ALA A 60 -11.31 -2.42 -20.99
C ALA A 60 -11.83 -2.87 -22.36
N ASP A 61 -13.14 -3.14 -22.47
CA ASP A 61 -13.78 -3.51 -23.73
C ASP A 61 -13.71 -2.38 -24.78
N THR A 62 -13.80 -1.12 -24.36
CA THR A 62 -13.86 0.03 -25.28
C THR A 62 -12.49 0.58 -25.66
N THR A 63 -11.47 0.40 -24.82
CA THR A 63 -10.13 0.98 -25.04
C THR A 63 -9.03 -0.04 -25.25
N SER A 64 -9.33 -1.35 -25.14
CA SER A 64 -8.32 -2.42 -25.17
C SER A 64 -7.22 -2.25 -24.10
N THR A 65 -7.55 -1.63 -22.96
CA THR A 65 -6.62 -1.43 -21.82
C THR A 65 -7.11 -2.15 -20.57
N GLN A 66 -6.23 -2.80 -19.81
CA GLN A 66 -6.59 -3.39 -18.51
C GLN A 66 -6.30 -2.42 -17.36
N ILE A 67 -7.32 -2.12 -16.55
CA ILE A 67 -7.20 -1.29 -15.35
C ILE A 67 -7.63 -2.13 -14.14
N VAL A 68 -6.76 -2.19 -13.12
CA VAL A 68 -6.99 -2.93 -11.87
C VAL A 68 -6.79 -1.98 -10.70
N ILE A 69 -7.71 -2.02 -9.73
CA ILE A 69 -7.66 -1.22 -8.51
C ILE A 69 -7.47 -2.15 -7.32
N ALA A 70 -6.48 -1.86 -6.47
CA ALA A 70 -6.27 -2.52 -5.18
C ALA A 70 -6.31 -1.47 -4.07
N ILE A 71 -7.13 -1.71 -3.05
CA ILE A 71 -7.27 -0.84 -1.87
C ILE A 71 -6.66 -1.60 -0.70
N ILE A 72 -5.75 -0.95 0.03
CA ILE A 72 -4.99 -1.56 1.14
C ILE A 72 -5.05 -0.64 2.36
N GLU A 73 -5.10 -1.23 3.56
CA GLU A 73 -4.94 -0.50 4.81
C GLU A 73 -3.48 -0.07 5.01
N THR A 74 -3.26 1.06 5.68
CA THR A 74 -1.92 1.62 5.96
C THR A 74 -1.52 1.40 7.40
#